data_AF-A0AB33AYA0-F1
#
_entry.id   AF-A0AB33AYA0-F1
#
_cell.length_a   1.000
_cell.length_b   1.000
_cell.length_c   1.000
_cell.angle_alpha   90.00
_cell.angle_beta   90.00
_cell.angle_gamma   90.00
#
_symmetry.space_group_name_H-M   'P 1'
#
loop_
_entity.id
_entity.type
_entity.pdbx_description
1 polymer ?
#
loop_
_entity_poly.entity_id
_entity_poly.type
_entity_poly.pdbx_seq_one_letter_code
_entity_poly.pdbx_strand_id
1 'polypeptide(L)'
;MRHIELNNEITQMQDGFYQLHKDKEALEVFMEEARENTVHFNSVAERMEYMKEHDYYYNVLDEYNLEEVEEVYNIAYGENFEFQSYMAASKFYKDYALKTNDQKQYLESYEDRVAIVSLYLGRGDVAKAKQFASMIVKQNYQPATPTFLNAGRSRRGEMVSCFLLEMDDSLNSIGFNINTAMQLSKIGGGVALNLSKLRARGEQIKGIDNAASGVVPVMKLLEDSFSYANQLGQRKGAGAVYLNIFHWDIIEFLD
;
A
#
# COMPACT_ATOMS: atom_id res chain seq x y z
N MET A 1 -1.05 -17.32 20.05
CA MET A 1 -2.42 -17.85 19.77
C MET A 1 -3.49 -17.35 20.76
N ARG A 2 -3.14 -17.14 22.04
CA ARG A 2 -4.05 -16.65 23.08
C ARG A 2 -4.74 -15.31 22.74
N HIS A 3 -4.03 -14.39 22.08
CA HIS A 3 -4.63 -13.12 21.61
C HIS A 3 -5.80 -13.31 20.62
N ILE A 4 -5.83 -14.42 19.85
CA ILE A 4 -6.94 -14.71 18.91
C ILE A 4 -8.17 -15.16 19.68
N GLU A 5 -7.98 -16.02 20.68
CA GLU A 5 -9.06 -16.53 21.53
C GLU A 5 -9.76 -15.37 22.25
N LEU A 6 -8.97 -14.48 22.88
CA LEU A 6 -9.47 -13.27 23.53
C LEU A 6 -10.23 -12.35 22.56
N ASN A 7 -9.68 -12.10 21.37
CA ASN A 7 -10.36 -11.27 20.37
C ASN A 7 -11.69 -11.91 19.89
N ASN A 8 -11.80 -13.24 19.86
CA ASN A 8 -13.04 -13.91 19.48
C ASN A 8 -14.14 -13.76 20.55
N GLU A 9 -13.77 -13.63 21.83
CA GLU A 9 -14.71 -13.40 22.93
C GLU A 9 -15.49 -12.08 22.81
N ILE A 10 -14.98 -11.10 22.06
CA ILE A 10 -15.69 -9.85 21.75
C ILE A 10 -17.06 -10.14 21.09
N THR A 11 -17.13 -11.19 20.25
CA THR A 11 -18.36 -11.56 19.53
C THR A 11 -19.36 -12.31 20.40
N GLN A 12 -18.96 -12.75 21.60
CA GLN A 12 -19.79 -13.46 22.55
C GLN A 12 -20.46 -12.47 23.51
N MET A 13 -21.79 -12.59 23.65
CA MET A 13 -22.56 -11.74 24.55
C MET A 13 -22.64 -12.36 25.94
N GLN A 14 -22.39 -11.53 26.95
CA GLN A 14 -22.63 -11.86 28.36
C GLN A 14 -23.62 -10.84 28.92
N ASP A 15 -24.69 -11.33 29.54
CA ASP A 15 -25.77 -10.49 30.09
C ASP A 15 -26.36 -9.46 29.10
N GLY A 16 -26.38 -9.81 27.81
CA GLY A 16 -26.89 -8.95 26.75
C GLY A 16 -25.91 -7.88 26.25
N PHE A 17 -24.65 -7.90 26.70
CA PHE A 17 -23.61 -6.97 26.26
C PHE A 17 -22.41 -7.69 25.64
N TYR A 18 -21.76 -7.04 24.67
CA TYR A 18 -20.48 -7.50 24.12
C TYR A 18 -19.33 -7.23 25.09
N GLN A 19 -18.36 -8.14 25.10
CA GLN A 19 -17.22 -8.09 26.00
C GLN A 19 -16.07 -7.24 25.41
N LEU A 20 -16.29 -5.93 25.23
CA LEU A 20 -15.33 -5.04 24.55
C LEU A 20 -13.93 -4.97 25.21
N HIS A 21 -13.85 -5.19 26.53
CA HIS A 21 -12.59 -5.22 27.26
C HIS A 21 -11.64 -6.34 26.78
N LYS A 22 -12.20 -7.41 26.18
CA LYS A 22 -11.43 -8.52 25.62
C LYS A 22 -10.55 -8.12 24.44
N ASP A 23 -10.90 -7.05 23.72
CA ASP A 23 -10.03 -6.48 22.69
C ASP A 23 -8.75 -5.89 23.29
N LYS A 24 -8.84 -5.27 24.48
CA LYS A 24 -7.69 -4.71 25.19
C LYS A 24 -6.80 -5.81 25.75
N GLU A 25 -7.39 -6.86 26.34
CA GLU A 25 -6.63 -8.04 26.77
C GLU A 25 -5.91 -8.73 25.58
N ALA A 26 -6.61 -8.88 24.45
CA ALA A 26 -6.03 -9.43 23.23
C ALA A 26 -4.87 -8.57 22.70
N LEU A 27 -5.03 -7.25 22.75
CA LEU A 27 -4.01 -6.28 22.35
C LEU A 27 -2.76 -6.40 23.23
N GLU A 28 -2.92 -6.42 24.55
CA GLU A 28 -1.79 -6.53 25.49
C GLU A 28 -0.96 -7.79 25.21
N VAL A 29 -1.62 -8.95 25.12
CA VAL A 29 -0.97 -10.23 24.81
C VAL A 29 -0.28 -10.17 23.44
N PHE A 30 -0.92 -9.59 22.43
CA PHE A 30 -0.31 -9.45 21.10
C PHE A 30 0.91 -8.53 21.10
N MET A 31 0.87 -7.41 21.84
CA MET A 31 1.98 -6.47 21.93
C MET A 31 3.17 -7.04 22.74
N GLU A 32 2.92 -7.91 23.72
CA GLU A 32 3.99 -8.70 24.36
C GLU A 32 4.67 -9.63 23.35
N GLU A 33 3.90 -10.46 22.64
CA GLU A 33 4.45 -11.36 21.60
C GLU A 33 5.20 -10.57 20.50
N ALA A 34 4.67 -9.43 20.08
CA ALA A 34 5.33 -8.57 19.08
C ALA A 34 6.66 -7.99 19.59
N ARG A 35 6.72 -7.54 20.85
CA ARG A 35 7.94 -6.99 21.47
C ARG A 35 9.03 -8.04 21.62
N GLU A 36 8.67 -9.25 22.03
CA GLU A 36 9.61 -10.39 22.12
C GLU A 36 10.18 -10.77 20.75
N ASN A 37 9.37 -10.65 19.70
CA ASN A 37 9.76 -10.98 18.33
C ASN A 37 10.34 -9.79 17.53
N THR A 38 10.60 -8.65 18.19
CA THR A 38 11.21 -7.47 17.56
C THR A 38 12.71 -7.45 17.85
N VAL A 39 13.52 -7.15 16.84
CA VAL A 39 14.96 -6.91 17.00
C VAL A 39 15.17 -5.56 17.68
N HIS A 40 15.92 -5.55 18.77
CA HIS A 40 16.24 -4.34 19.54
C HIS A 40 17.67 -3.88 19.25
N PHE A 41 17.83 -2.58 19.02
CA PHE A 41 19.12 -1.92 18.80
C PHE A 41 19.45 -1.03 20.00
N ASN A 42 20.73 -0.85 20.34
CA ASN A 42 21.13 -0.03 21.48
C ASN A 42 21.06 1.47 21.19
N SER A 43 21.04 1.86 19.90
CA SER A 43 20.97 3.26 19.47
C SER A 43 20.34 3.40 18.08
N VAL A 44 19.90 4.61 17.74
CA VAL A 44 19.46 4.97 16.38
C VAL A 44 20.61 4.79 15.39
N ALA A 45 21.84 5.13 15.77
CA ALA A 45 23.03 4.95 14.94
C ALA A 45 23.26 3.47 14.55
N GLU A 46 23.24 2.56 15.54
CA GLU A 46 23.38 1.12 15.31
C GLU A 46 22.28 0.60 14.40
N ARG A 47 21.04 1.06 14.60
CA ARG A 47 19.92 0.72 13.73
C ARG A 47 20.15 1.17 12.30
N MET A 48 20.51 2.44 12.07
CA MET A 48 20.72 2.97 10.73
C MET A 48 21.83 2.20 10.00
N GLU A 49 22.92 1.88 10.69
CA GLU A 49 24.00 1.08 10.12
C GLU A 49 23.54 -0.33 9.77
N TYR A 50 22.89 -1.04 10.71
CA TYR A 50 22.36 -2.39 10.46
C TYR A 50 21.39 -2.43 9.28
N MET A 51 20.44 -1.49 9.23
CA MET A 51 19.43 -1.42 8.18
C MET A 51 20.05 -1.09 6.81
N LYS A 52 21.11 -0.29 6.77
CA LYS A 52 21.87 0.02 5.56
C LYS A 52 22.68 -1.19 5.09
N GLU A 53 23.49 -1.77 5.98
CA GLU A 53 24.38 -2.90 5.68
C GLU A 53 23.60 -4.13 5.15
N HIS A 54 22.39 -4.36 5.64
CA HIS A 54 21.56 -5.49 5.25
C HIS A 54 20.51 -5.16 4.16
N ASP A 55 20.61 -3.99 3.52
CA ASP A 55 19.74 -3.57 2.41
C ASP A 55 18.24 -3.57 2.78
N TYR A 56 17.94 -3.06 3.98
CA TYR A 56 16.58 -2.84 4.48
C TYR A 56 16.12 -1.39 4.24
N TYR A 57 16.96 -0.41 4.57
CA TYR A 57 16.71 1.02 4.33
C TYR A 57 17.63 1.60 3.27
N TYR A 58 17.17 2.69 2.64
CA TYR A 58 18.09 3.59 1.94
C TYR A 58 19.08 4.22 2.92
N ASN A 59 20.17 4.77 2.40
CA ASN A 59 21.12 5.47 3.22
C ASN A 59 20.58 6.85 3.63
N VAL A 60 19.89 6.89 4.77
CA VAL A 60 19.31 8.12 5.35
C VAL A 60 20.38 9.20 5.57
N LEU A 61 21.61 8.78 5.88
CA LEU A 61 22.72 9.67 6.20
C LEU A 61 23.29 10.41 4.98
N ASP A 62 22.83 10.09 3.77
CA ASP A 62 23.12 10.89 2.58
C ASP A 62 22.31 12.20 2.55
N GLU A 63 21.17 12.24 3.24
CA GLU A 63 20.26 13.40 3.26
C GLU A 63 20.26 14.14 4.62
N TYR A 64 20.61 13.46 5.72
CA TYR A 64 20.57 13.99 7.09
C TYR A 64 21.84 13.62 7.85
N ASN A 65 22.20 14.40 8.86
CA ASN A 65 23.19 13.95 9.85
C ASN A 65 22.52 13.11 10.95
N LEU A 66 23.33 12.40 11.75
CA LEU A 66 22.82 11.48 12.77
C LEU A 66 21.99 12.19 13.86
N GLU A 67 22.38 13.41 14.26
CA GLU A 67 21.65 14.20 15.26
C GLU A 67 20.24 14.53 14.76
N GLU A 68 20.11 14.97 13.50
CA GLU A 68 18.82 15.24 12.87
C GLU A 68 17.92 14.00 12.79
N VAL A 69 18.50 12.84 12.48
CA VAL A 69 17.77 11.57 12.46
C VAL A 69 17.28 11.22 13.87
N GLU A 70 18.14 11.35 14.88
CA GLU A 70 17.80 11.10 16.29
C GLU A 70 16.69 12.04 16.77
N GLU A 71 16.69 13.31 16.39
CA GLU A 71 15.61 14.24 16.75
C GLU A 71 14.25 13.80 16.18
N VAL A 72 14.21 13.29 14.94
CA VAL A 72 12.96 12.78 14.34
C VAL A 72 12.48 11.51 15.05
N TYR A 73 13.40 10.60 15.38
CA TYR A 73 13.10 9.41 16.18
C TYR A 73 12.58 9.77 17.58
N ASN A 74 13.20 10.75 18.24
CA ASN A 74 12.78 11.23 19.56
C ASN A 74 11.36 11.81 19.53
N ILE A 75 10.96 12.48 18.46
CA ILE A 75 9.57 12.94 18.28
C ILE A 75 8.61 11.76 18.14
N ALA A 76 8.97 10.77 17.31
CA ALA A 76 8.12 9.60 17.08
C ALA A 76 7.93 8.77 18.37
N TYR A 77 8.99 8.56 19.15
CA TYR A 77 8.90 7.81 20.40
C TYR A 77 8.38 8.63 21.59
N GLY A 78 8.57 9.95 21.58
CA GLY A 78 8.20 10.83 22.70
C GLY A 78 6.69 11.00 22.93
N GLU A 79 5.87 10.65 21.94
CA GLU A 79 4.40 10.76 22.03
C GLU A 79 3.74 9.53 22.67
N ASN A 80 4.51 8.51 23.07
CA ASN A 80 4.03 7.28 23.74
C ASN A 80 2.80 6.67 23.05
N PHE A 81 2.92 6.43 21.75
CA PHE A 81 1.82 5.90 20.96
C PHE A 81 1.38 4.53 21.47
N GLU A 82 0.07 4.34 21.59
CA GLU A 82 -0.55 3.05 21.90
C GLU A 82 -1.62 2.71 20.86
N PHE A 83 -1.55 1.49 20.32
CA PHE A 83 -2.61 0.98 19.47
C PHE A 83 -3.93 0.92 20.25
N GLN A 84 -5.03 1.32 19.59
CA GLN A 84 -6.33 1.36 20.25
C GLN A 84 -7.08 0.03 20.21
N SER A 85 -6.68 -0.91 19.35
CA SER A 85 -7.30 -2.23 19.26
C SER A 85 -6.34 -3.32 18.82
N TYR A 86 -6.66 -4.57 19.14
CA TYR A 86 -5.90 -5.74 18.68
C TYR A 86 -5.82 -5.79 17.14
N MET A 87 -6.92 -5.44 16.45
CA MET A 87 -6.94 -5.41 14.99
C MET A 87 -5.95 -4.37 14.44
N ALA A 88 -5.87 -3.17 15.03
CA ALA A 88 -4.94 -2.14 14.58
C ALA A 88 -3.48 -2.58 14.72
N ALA A 89 -3.11 -3.12 15.90
CA ALA A 89 -1.77 -3.62 16.14
C ALA A 89 -1.42 -4.81 15.23
N SER A 90 -2.31 -5.82 15.18
CA SER A 90 -2.06 -7.02 14.38
C SER A 90 -1.97 -6.72 12.89
N LYS A 91 -2.77 -5.76 12.38
CA LYS A 91 -2.69 -5.32 10.99
C LYS A 91 -1.36 -4.62 10.69
N PHE A 92 -0.92 -3.73 11.58
CA PHE A 92 0.36 -3.04 11.43
C PHE A 92 1.51 -4.04 11.37
N TYR A 93 1.65 -4.90 12.37
CA TYR A 93 2.78 -5.84 12.41
C TYR A 93 2.74 -6.87 11.29
N LYS A 94 1.56 -7.38 10.91
CA LYS A 94 1.46 -8.37 9.84
C LYS A 94 1.81 -7.80 8.46
N ASP A 95 1.31 -6.60 8.15
CA ASP A 95 1.29 -6.09 6.78
C ASP A 95 2.19 -4.86 6.56
N TYR A 96 2.53 -4.11 7.61
CA TYR A 96 3.24 -2.84 7.51
C TYR A 96 4.63 -2.85 8.14
N ALA A 97 4.82 -3.46 9.31
CA ALA A 97 6.13 -3.52 9.94
C ALA A 97 7.13 -4.28 9.06
N LEU A 98 8.33 -3.72 8.88
CA LEU A 98 9.41 -4.41 8.20
C LEU A 98 9.82 -5.63 9.01
N LYS A 99 10.13 -6.72 8.30
CA LYS A 99 10.59 -7.98 8.87
C LYS A 99 11.95 -8.33 8.33
N THR A 100 12.64 -9.21 9.04
CA THR A 100 13.83 -9.88 8.51
C THR A 100 13.51 -10.60 7.20
N ASN A 101 14.52 -10.81 6.36
CA ASN A 101 14.33 -11.48 5.06
C ASN A 101 13.69 -12.88 5.17
N ASP A 102 13.92 -13.59 6.28
CA ASP A 102 13.32 -14.89 6.58
C ASP A 102 11.93 -14.81 7.23
N GLN A 103 11.38 -13.58 7.37
CA GLN A 103 10.05 -13.27 7.90
C GLN A 103 9.83 -13.67 9.37
N LYS A 104 10.88 -13.99 10.11
CA LYS A 104 10.76 -14.47 11.50
C LYS A 104 10.61 -13.35 12.51
N GLN A 105 11.38 -12.26 12.38
CA GLN A 105 11.41 -11.18 13.36
C GLN A 105 10.99 -9.85 12.75
N TYR A 106 10.47 -8.96 13.59
CA TYR A 106 10.17 -7.59 13.22
C TYR A 106 11.42 -6.71 13.36
N LEU A 107 11.57 -5.78 12.42
CA LEU A 107 12.65 -4.79 12.38
C LEU A 107 12.13 -3.36 12.63
N GLU A 108 10.81 -3.16 12.70
CA GLU A 108 10.15 -1.87 12.89
C GLU A 108 9.04 -2.00 13.96
N SER A 109 9.00 -1.05 14.91
CA SER A 109 7.79 -0.65 15.62
C SER A 109 6.99 0.36 14.79
N TYR A 110 5.85 0.84 15.33
CA TYR A 110 5.06 1.88 14.67
C TYR A 110 5.85 3.19 14.55
N GLU A 111 6.48 3.60 15.64
CA GLU A 111 7.29 4.82 15.75
C GLU A 111 8.47 4.78 14.78
N ASP A 112 9.13 3.63 14.65
CA ASP A 112 10.19 3.43 13.65
C ASP A 112 9.67 3.72 12.25
N ARG A 113 8.55 3.09 11.89
CA ARG A 113 7.92 3.26 10.57
C ARG A 113 7.55 4.71 10.32
N VAL A 114 7.03 5.40 11.33
CA VAL A 114 6.71 6.84 11.28
C VAL A 114 7.97 7.67 11.04
N ALA A 115 9.04 7.43 11.80
CA ALA A 115 10.28 8.20 11.70
C ALA A 115 10.91 8.06 10.30
N ILE A 116 11.09 6.83 9.82
CA ILE A 116 11.72 6.59 8.51
C ILE A 116 10.82 7.02 7.32
N VAL A 117 9.50 6.96 7.44
CA VAL A 117 8.58 7.61 6.46
C VAL A 117 8.81 9.12 6.44
N SER A 118 8.89 9.73 7.62
CA SER A 118 8.98 11.19 7.76
C SER A 118 10.30 11.73 7.24
N LEU A 119 11.41 11.04 7.52
CA LEU A 119 12.74 11.36 6.96
C LEU A 119 12.73 11.27 5.43
N TYR A 120 12.17 10.19 4.88
CA TYR A 120 12.10 10.00 3.43
C TYR A 120 11.25 11.07 2.72
N LEU A 121 10.12 11.46 3.33
CA LEU A 121 9.26 12.52 2.79
C LEU A 121 9.84 13.93 3.01
N GLY A 122 10.66 14.11 4.05
CA GLY A 122 11.34 15.36 4.35
C GLY A 122 12.44 15.72 3.35
N ARG A 123 13.05 14.73 2.66
CA ARG A 123 14.05 14.96 1.59
C ARG A 123 15.21 15.87 2.00
N GLY A 124 15.81 15.59 3.17
CA GLY A 124 16.87 16.40 3.79
C GLY A 124 16.39 17.64 4.56
N ASP A 125 15.09 17.98 4.53
CA ASP A 125 14.53 19.06 5.34
C ASP A 125 14.07 18.53 6.70
N VAL A 126 14.95 18.65 7.71
CA VAL A 126 14.70 18.13 9.07
C VAL A 126 13.47 18.76 9.72
N ALA A 127 13.19 20.05 9.44
CA ALA A 127 12.01 20.71 10.00
C ALA A 127 10.71 20.08 9.48
N LYS A 128 10.66 19.77 8.18
CA LYS A 128 9.54 19.01 7.60
C LYS A 128 9.47 17.58 8.12
N ALA A 129 10.60 16.88 8.23
CA ALA A 129 10.63 15.52 8.76
C ALA A 129 10.07 15.46 10.19
N LYS A 130 10.48 16.39 11.06
CA LYS A 130 9.94 16.56 12.42
C LYS A 130 8.43 16.82 12.41
N GLN A 131 7.95 17.70 11.53
CA GLN A 131 6.53 18.00 11.39
C GLN A 131 5.73 16.77 10.96
N PHE A 132 6.21 16.02 9.95
CA PHE A 132 5.56 14.79 9.50
C PHE A 132 5.54 13.73 10.61
N ALA A 133 6.65 13.53 11.32
CA ALA A 133 6.71 12.57 12.41
C ALA A 133 5.66 12.89 13.49
N SER A 134 5.58 14.15 13.91
CA SER A 134 4.59 14.59 14.90
C SER A 134 3.15 14.43 14.39
N MET A 135 2.87 14.80 13.13
CA MET A 135 1.51 14.68 12.57
C MET A 135 1.07 13.22 12.41
N ILE A 136 1.97 12.33 12.00
CA ILE A 136 1.65 10.93 11.76
C ILE A 136 1.49 10.18 13.09
N VAL A 137 2.42 10.35 14.04
CA VAL A 137 2.33 9.63 15.32
C VAL A 137 1.12 10.06 16.14
N LYS A 138 0.72 11.35 16.07
CA LYS A 138 -0.53 11.85 16.67
C LYS A 138 -1.79 11.42 15.93
N GLN A 139 -1.63 10.68 14.83
CA GLN A 139 -2.71 10.25 13.95
C GLN A 139 -3.54 11.42 13.35
N ASN A 140 -2.95 12.63 13.30
CA ASN A 140 -3.55 13.78 12.61
C ASN A 140 -3.45 13.67 11.09
N TYR A 141 -2.51 12.84 10.62
CA TYR A 141 -2.30 12.56 9.21
C TYR A 141 -1.89 11.10 9.00
N GLN A 142 -2.50 10.44 8.02
CA GLN A 142 -2.13 9.08 7.61
C GLN A 142 -1.79 9.09 6.12
N PRO A 143 -0.52 8.87 5.73
CA PRO A 143 -0.17 8.68 4.33
C PRO A 143 -0.89 7.45 3.75
N ALA A 144 -1.14 7.48 2.44
CA ALA A 144 -1.68 6.32 1.74
C ALA A 144 -0.80 5.08 1.94
N THR A 145 -1.40 3.89 1.98
CA THR A 145 -0.70 2.61 2.13
C THR A 145 0.56 2.47 1.28
N PRO A 146 0.57 2.74 -0.05
CA PRO A 146 1.80 2.60 -0.84
C PRO A 146 2.92 3.53 -0.34
N THR A 147 2.61 4.72 0.15
CA THR A 147 3.61 5.62 0.73
C THR A 147 4.08 5.13 2.11
N PHE A 148 3.14 4.84 3.01
CA PHE A 148 3.48 4.44 4.40
C PHE A 148 4.25 3.12 4.46
N LEU A 149 3.97 2.20 3.54
CA LEU A 149 4.63 0.89 3.45
C LEU A 149 6.04 0.96 2.83
N ASN A 150 6.24 1.82 1.82
CA ASN A 150 7.43 1.78 0.97
C ASN A 150 8.46 2.88 1.27
N ALA A 151 8.05 4.00 1.87
CA ALA A 151 8.96 5.11 2.16
C ALA A 151 10.17 4.65 2.96
N GLY A 152 11.36 5.07 2.55
CA GLY A 152 12.61 4.73 3.23
C GLY A 152 13.04 3.26 3.25
N ARG A 153 12.31 2.33 2.61
CA ARG A 153 12.83 0.98 2.36
C ARG A 153 13.75 0.98 1.15
N SER A 154 14.81 0.18 1.17
CA SER A 154 15.71 0.04 0.02
C SER A 154 15.02 -0.71 -1.12
N ARG A 155 14.52 -1.91 -0.83
CA ARG A 155 13.79 -2.78 -1.77
C ARG A 155 12.29 -2.47 -1.77
N ARG A 156 11.94 -1.26 -2.21
CA ARG A 156 10.58 -0.73 -2.13
C ARG A 156 9.79 -0.83 -3.43
N GLY A 157 8.45 -0.86 -3.29
CA GLY A 157 7.55 -0.54 -4.39
C GLY A 157 7.42 0.98 -4.63
N GLU A 158 6.48 1.35 -5.49
CA GLU A 158 6.15 2.75 -5.74
C GLU A 158 5.33 3.38 -4.61
N MET A 159 5.40 4.70 -4.49
CA MET A 159 4.62 5.47 -3.51
C MET A 159 3.19 5.76 -3.96
N VAL A 160 2.91 5.55 -5.25
CA VAL A 160 1.63 5.78 -5.91
C VAL A 160 1.17 4.47 -6.52
N SER A 161 -0.12 4.15 -6.36
CA SER A 161 -0.66 2.87 -6.80
C SER A 161 -2.01 2.99 -7.52
N CYS A 162 -2.48 4.19 -7.87
CA CYS A 162 -3.75 4.38 -8.56
C CYS A 162 -3.53 5.24 -9.81
N PHE A 163 -3.93 4.71 -10.97
CA PHE A 163 -3.65 5.34 -12.27
C PHE A 163 -4.91 5.40 -13.13
N LEU A 164 -5.04 6.48 -13.89
CA LEU A 164 -6.08 6.63 -14.90
C LEU A 164 -5.42 6.76 -16.27
N LEU A 165 -5.87 5.96 -17.22
CA LEU A 165 -5.43 6.00 -18.60
C LEU A 165 -6.61 6.36 -19.51
N GLU A 166 -6.29 7.01 -20.62
CA GLU A 166 -7.26 7.31 -21.67
C GLU A 166 -6.85 6.58 -22.95
N MET A 167 -7.82 5.94 -23.59
CA MET A 167 -7.61 5.17 -24.79
C MET A 167 -8.22 5.89 -25.99
N ASP A 168 -7.39 6.22 -26.98
CA ASP A 168 -7.84 6.70 -28.28
C ASP A 168 -8.22 5.55 -29.23
N ASP A 169 -9.04 5.86 -30.24
CA ASP A 169 -9.61 4.92 -31.21
C ASP A 169 -8.61 4.45 -32.29
N SER A 170 -7.58 3.72 -31.86
CA SER A 170 -6.64 3.05 -32.77
C SER A 170 -6.01 1.83 -32.13
N LEU A 171 -5.62 0.86 -32.96
CA LEU A 171 -4.92 -0.35 -32.48
C LEU A 171 -3.61 -0.01 -31.74
N ASN A 172 -2.90 1.05 -32.17
CA ASN A 172 -1.67 1.50 -31.52
C ASN A 172 -1.95 1.98 -30.09
N SER A 173 -3.00 2.79 -29.90
CA SER A 173 -3.44 3.27 -28.59
C SER A 173 -3.91 2.12 -27.69
N ILE A 174 -4.70 1.19 -28.24
CA ILE A 174 -5.17 0.00 -27.52
C ILE A 174 -3.97 -0.82 -27.04
N GLY A 175 -3.02 -1.13 -27.93
CA GLY A 175 -1.81 -1.90 -27.59
C GLY A 175 -0.92 -1.21 -26.55
N PHE A 176 -0.72 0.10 -26.68
CA PHE A 176 0.05 0.90 -25.71
C PHE A 176 -0.60 0.88 -24.32
N ASN A 177 -1.91 1.07 -24.25
CA ASN A 177 -2.64 1.10 -22.99
C ASN A 177 -2.70 -0.27 -22.31
N ILE A 178 -2.85 -1.36 -23.06
CA ILE A 178 -2.75 -2.73 -22.53
C ILE A 178 -1.34 -2.96 -21.94
N ASN A 179 -0.28 -2.61 -22.67
CA ASN A 179 1.08 -2.76 -22.17
C ASN A 179 1.32 -1.92 -20.90
N THR A 180 0.85 -0.67 -20.91
CA THR A 180 0.97 0.24 -19.75
C THR A 180 0.22 -0.32 -18.55
N ALA A 181 -1.00 -0.83 -18.74
CA ALA A 181 -1.77 -1.50 -17.68
C ALA A 181 -1.00 -2.70 -17.09
N MET A 182 -0.35 -3.51 -17.92
CA MET A 182 0.49 -4.62 -17.44
C MET A 182 1.69 -4.13 -16.62
N GLN A 183 2.39 -3.09 -17.07
CA GLN A 183 3.55 -2.55 -16.33
C GLN A 183 3.13 -1.97 -14.98
N LEU A 184 2.02 -1.25 -14.93
CA LEU A 184 1.47 -0.67 -13.70
C LEU A 184 0.92 -1.76 -12.77
N SER A 185 0.24 -2.78 -13.31
CA SER A 185 -0.27 -3.89 -12.51
C SER A 185 0.86 -4.73 -11.89
N LYS A 186 1.96 -4.96 -12.62
CA LYS A 186 3.17 -5.63 -12.12
C LYS A 186 3.73 -4.98 -10.85
N ILE A 187 3.67 -3.65 -10.75
CA ILE A 187 4.15 -2.90 -9.57
C ILE A 187 3.08 -2.73 -8.49
N GLY A 188 1.94 -3.42 -8.60
CA GLY A 188 0.83 -3.36 -7.64
C GLY A 188 -0.10 -2.15 -7.83
N GLY A 189 -0.07 -1.50 -9.00
CA GLY A 189 -0.95 -0.41 -9.35
C GLY A 189 -2.35 -0.87 -9.76
N GLY A 190 -3.38 -0.22 -9.24
CA GLY A 190 -4.73 -0.26 -9.77
C GLY A 190 -4.88 0.72 -10.92
N VAL A 191 -5.45 0.26 -12.05
CA VAL A 191 -5.52 1.05 -13.28
C VAL A 191 -6.96 1.12 -13.78
N ALA A 192 -7.46 2.34 -13.95
CA ALA A 192 -8.73 2.62 -14.59
C ALA A 192 -8.51 3.13 -16.02
N LEU A 193 -9.28 2.64 -16.99
CA LEU A 193 -9.19 3.06 -18.39
C LEU A 193 -10.51 3.63 -18.90
N ASN A 194 -10.47 4.81 -19.52
CA ASN A 194 -11.62 5.36 -20.25
C ASN A 194 -11.66 4.77 -21.67
N LEU A 195 -12.73 4.02 -21.98
CA LEU A 195 -12.95 3.39 -23.28
C LEU A 195 -13.90 4.20 -24.19
N SER A 196 -14.42 5.34 -23.71
CA SER A 196 -15.51 6.07 -24.38
C SER A 196 -15.18 6.65 -25.76
N LYS A 197 -13.90 6.70 -26.14
CA LYS A 197 -13.48 7.16 -27.47
C LYS A 197 -13.43 6.04 -28.50
N LEU A 198 -13.38 4.78 -28.07
CA LEU A 198 -13.32 3.65 -28.99
C LEU A 198 -14.57 3.61 -29.86
N ARG A 199 -14.40 3.26 -31.13
CA ARG A 199 -15.55 3.03 -32.02
C ARG A 199 -16.40 1.85 -31.53
N ALA A 200 -17.70 1.96 -31.71
CA ALA A 200 -18.65 0.95 -31.28
C ALA A 200 -18.66 -0.28 -32.20
N ARG A 201 -19.32 -1.35 -31.75
CA ARG A 201 -19.54 -2.55 -32.56
C ARG A 201 -20.31 -2.21 -33.85
N GLY A 202 -19.84 -2.76 -34.96
CA GLY A 202 -20.45 -2.54 -36.28
C GLY A 202 -19.99 -1.27 -36.99
N GLU A 203 -19.20 -0.41 -36.36
CA GLU A 203 -18.61 0.74 -37.03
C GLU A 203 -17.63 0.35 -38.15
N GLN A 204 -17.41 1.29 -39.07
CA GLN A 204 -16.59 1.08 -40.25
C GLN A 204 -15.10 1.03 -39.91
N ILE A 205 -14.35 0.14 -40.57
CA ILE A 205 -12.87 0.13 -40.52
C ILE A 205 -12.34 0.17 -41.95
N LYS A 206 -11.52 1.18 -42.27
CA LYS A 206 -10.90 1.36 -43.59
C LYS A 206 -11.90 1.28 -44.77
N GLY A 207 -13.11 1.81 -44.59
CA GLY A 207 -14.14 1.78 -45.63
C GLY A 207 -14.99 0.49 -45.67
N ILE A 208 -14.74 -0.48 -44.79
CA ILE A 208 -15.50 -1.72 -44.69
C ILE A 208 -16.53 -1.59 -43.57
N ASP A 209 -17.81 -1.63 -43.93
CA ASP A 209 -18.94 -1.53 -43.00
C ASP A 209 -19.05 -2.78 -42.12
N ASN A 210 -19.61 -2.63 -40.90
CA ASN A 210 -19.80 -3.72 -39.93
C ASN A 210 -18.51 -4.46 -39.52
N ALA A 211 -17.39 -3.73 -39.43
CA ALA A 211 -16.07 -4.33 -39.20
C ALA A 211 -15.58 -4.22 -37.74
N ALA A 212 -15.98 -3.19 -37.00
CA ALA A 212 -15.52 -2.98 -35.63
C ALA A 212 -16.19 -3.95 -34.63
N SER A 213 -15.39 -4.44 -33.68
CA SER A 213 -15.83 -5.41 -32.67
C SER A 213 -16.33 -4.78 -31.37
N GLY A 214 -16.26 -3.45 -31.23
CA GLY A 214 -16.66 -2.71 -30.04
C GLY A 214 -15.70 -2.80 -28.86
N VAL A 215 -16.15 -2.35 -27.69
CA VAL A 215 -15.33 -2.22 -26.47
C VAL A 215 -15.12 -3.55 -25.72
N VAL A 216 -16.06 -4.49 -25.80
CA VAL A 216 -16.03 -5.74 -25.01
C VAL A 216 -14.78 -6.60 -25.28
N PRO A 217 -14.34 -6.82 -26.54
CA PRO A 217 -13.09 -7.54 -26.80
C PRO A 217 -11.85 -6.84 -26.21
N VAL A 218 -11.84 -5.50 -26.17
CA VAL A 218 -10.75 -4.73 -25.53
C VAL A 218 -10.77 -4.94 -24.02
N MET A 219 -11.96 -4.94 -23.39
CA MET A 219 -12.11 -5.29 -21.98
C MET A 219 -11.60 -6.69 -21.68
N LYS A 220 -11.87 -7.67 -22.56
CA LYS A 220 -11.38 -9.02 -22.39
C LYS A 220 -9.84 -9.10 -22.41
N LEU A 221 -9.20 -8.37 -23.31
CA LEU A 221 -7.73 -8.27 -23.34
C LEU A 221 -7.17 -7.63 -22.06
N LEU A 222 -7.83 -6.59 -21.55
CA LEU A 222 -7.44 -5.94 -20.29
C LEU A 222 -7.61 -6.90 -19.09
N GLU A 223 -8.73 -7.62 -19.01
CA GLU A 223 -8.98 -8.62 -17.95
C GLU A 223 -7.88 -9.67 -17.88
N ASP A 224 -7.53 -10.25 -19.03
CA ASP A 224 -6.48 -11.27 -19.12
C ASP A 224 -5.10 -10.68 -18.76
N SER A 225 -4.86 -9.43 -19.15
CA SER A 225 -3.63 -8.69 -18.83
C SER A 225 -3.46 -8.45 -17.32
N PHE A 226 -4.51 -7.99 -16.64
CA PHE A 226 -4.50 -7.80 -15.18
C PHE A 226 -4.43 -9.12 -14.41
N SER A 227 -5.07 -10.17 -14.93
CA SER A 227 -5.02 -11.51 -14.33
C SER A 227 -3.61 -12.10 -14.38
N TYR A 228 -2.90 -11.87 -15.50
CA TYR A 228 -1.52 -12.30 -15.69
C TYR A 228 -0.53 -11.47 -14.86
N ALA A 229 -0.57 -10.14 -14.98
CA ALA A 229 0.38 -9.23 -14.36
C ALA A 229 0.01 -8.92 -12.89
N ASN A 230 0.12 -9.92 -12.01
CA ASN A 230 -0.17 -9.76 -10.59
C ASN A 230 1.08 -9.42 -9.75
N GLN A 231 0.88 -8.87 -8.55
CA GLN A 231 1.95 -8.41 -7.67
C GLN A 231 2.65 -9.60 -6.98
N LEU A 232 3.48 -10.35 -7.73
CA LEU A 232 4.24 -11.51 -7.24
C LEU A 232 3.37 -12.54 -6.48
N GLY A 233 2.13 -12.76 -6.95
CA GLY A 233 1.17 -13.67 -6.32
C GLY A 233 0.56 -13.18 -5.00
N GLN A 234 0.90 -11.99 -4.49
CA GLN A 234 0.32 -11.47 -3.24
C GLN A 234 -1.08 -10.89 -3.43
N ARG A 235 -1.36 -10.26 -4.58
CA ARG A 235 -2.67 -9.67 -4.92
C ARG A 235 -2.96 -9.82 -6.40
N LYS A 236 -4.22 -10.14 -6.73
CA LYS A 236 -4.73 -10.09 -8.11
C LYS A 236 -4.62 -8.65 -8.63
N GLY A 237 -4.28 -8.48 -9.91
CA GLY A 237 -4.29 -7.17 -10.55
C GLY A 237 -5.67 -6.52 -10.45
N ALA A 238 -5.72 -5.20 -10.23
CA ALA A 238 -6.95 -4.44 -10.10
C ALA A 238 -7.13 -3.54 -11.34
N GLY A 239 -8.14 -3.86 -12.14
CA GLY A 239 -8.50 -3.10 -13.33
C GLY A 239 -9.90 -2.53 -13.21
N ALA A 240 -10.12 -1.34 -13.76
CA ALA A 240 -11.43 -0.77 -13.98
C ALA A 240 -11.51 -0.21 -15.41
N VAL A 241 -12.70 -0.24 -15.99
CA VAL A 241 -12.99 0.40 -17.27
C VAL A 241 -14.19 1.31 -17.11
N TYR A 242 -14.15 2.46 -17.77
CA TYR A 242 -15.23 3.44 -17.77
C TYR A 242 -15.73 3.65 -19.19
N LEU A 243 -17.05 3.72 -19.33
CA LEU A 243 -17.72 3.98 -20.59
C LEU A 243 -18.80 5.05 -20.38
N ASN A 244 -18.89 5.99 -21.31
CA ASN A 244 -19.95 6.99 -21.31
C ASN A 244 -21.31 6.32 -21.54
N ILE A 245 -22.34 6.72 -20.80
CA ILE A 245 -23.70 6.16 -20.92
C ILE A 245 -24.33 6.33 -22.31
N PHE A 246 -23.88 7.32 -23.08
CA PHE A 246 -24.34 7.56 -24.45
C PHE A 246 -23.53 6.81 -25.50
N HIS A 247 -22.56 5.98 -25.09
CA HIS A 247 -21.81 5.13 -26.02
C HIS A 247 -22.70 4.03 -26.59
N TRP A 248 -22.58 3.74 -27.88
CA TRP A 248 -23.45 2.76 -28.55
C TRP A 248 -23.34 1.34 -27.98
N ASP A 249 -22.16 0.96 -27.48
CA ASP A 249 -21.93 -0.33 -26.80
C ASP A 249 -22.41 -0.38 -25.33
N ILE A 250 -23.10 0.64 -24.80
CA ILE A 250 -23.42 0.72 -23.35
C ILE A 250 -24.19 -0.49 -22.81
N ILE A 251 -25.13 -1.04 -23.59
CA ILE A 251 -25.92 -2.20 -23.14
C ILE A 251 -25.02 -3.45 -23.09
N GLU A 252 -24.24 -3.70 -24.14
CA GLU A 252 -23.32 -4.83 -24.20
C GLU A 252 -22.16 -4.71 -23.17
N PHE A 253 -21.81 -3.49 -22.79
CA PHE A 253 -20.83 -3.24 -21.73
C PHE A 253 -21.33 -3.65 -20.35
N LEU A 254 -22.64 -3.57 -20.10
CA LEU A 254 -23.26 -3.90 -18.83
C LEU A 254 -23.60 -5.39 -18.69
N ASP A 255 -23.89 -6.06 -19.83
CA ASP A 255 -24.20 -7.49 -19.91
C ASP A 255 -22.96 -8.38 -19.64
#